data_AF-A0A918KMN1-F1
#
_entry.id   AF-A0A918KMN1-F1
#
_cell.length_a   1.000
_cell.length_b   1.000
_cell.length_c   1.000
_cell.angle_alpha   90.00
_cell.angle_beta   90.00
_cell.angle_gamma   90.00
#
_symmetry.space_group_name_H-M   'P 1'
#
loop_
_entity.id
_entity.type
_entity.pdbx_description
1 polymer ?
#
loop_
_entity_poly.entity_id
_entity_poly.type
_entity_poly.pdbx_seq_one_letter_code
_entity_poly.pdbx_strand_id
1 'polypeptide(L)'
;MTVKLKPVGFYSDTEVGERGQPTLESSRGKFTGPVDKLVPYLRSAHFVAVSGSGVHDDLAPDKPLIGALSIHTDGVWVWPSSYPYYVETYQADVPVELLELASSYRWVPPKIPDDADFDERMPF
;
A
#
# COMPACT_ATOMS: atom_id res chain seq x y z
N MET A 1 -19.49 -1.71 -16.48
CA MET A 1 -19.00 -0.83 -15.39
C MET A 1 -17.74 -1.45 -14.85
N THR A 2 -16.61 -0.77 -14.97
CA THR A 2 -15.31 -1.22 -14.47
C THR A 2 -15.28 -1.07 -12.95
N VAL A 3 -14.86 -2.10 -12.21
CA VAL A 3 -14.79 -2.05 -10.73
C VAL A 3 -13.52 -1.31 -10.30
N LYS A 4 -13.71 -0.24 -9.52
CA LYS A 4 -12.62 0.58 -8.96
C LYS A 4 -11.84 -0.16 -7.87
N LEU A 5 -10.54 0.07 -7.81
CA LEU A 5 -9.67 -0.40 -6.74
C LEU A 5 -9.92 0.38 -5.44
N LYS A 6 -9.71 -0.28 -4.31
CA LYS A 6 -9.80 0.34 -2.98
C LYS A 6 -8.43 0.88 -2.56
N PRO A 7 -8.26 2.21 -2.39
CA PRO A 7 -6.97 2.77 -1.97
C PRO A 7 -6.68 2.47 -0.49
N VAL A 8 -5.42 2.21 -0.17
CA VAL A 8 -4.91 2.09 1.20
C VAL A 8 -3.46 2.56 1.26
N GLY A 9 -3.04 3.12 2.41
CA GLY A 9 -1.66 3.56 2.61
C GLY A 9 -1.28 4.87 1.90
N PHE A 10 -2.25 5.54 1.27
CA PHE A 10 -2.11 6.91 0.81
C PHE A 10 -2.43 7.84 1.98
N TYR A 11 -1.41 8.49 2.53
CA TYR A 11 -1.52 9.27 3.75
C TYR A 11 -1.35 10.76 3.46
N SER A 12 -2.29 11.59 3.93
CA SER A 12 -2.38 13.01 3.55
C SER A 12 -1.21 13.89 4.00
N ASP A 13 -0.40 13.40 4.93
CA ASP A 13 0.81 14.01 5.48
C ASP A 13 2.11 13.43 4.88
N THR A 14 2.00 12.66 3.79
CA THR A 14 3.12 12.11 3.02
C THR A 14 3.09 12.62 1.57
N GLU A 15 4.19 12.45 0.84
CA GLU A 15 4.31 12.91 -0.56
C GLU A 15 3.28 12.28 -1.52
N VAL A 16 2.74 11.10 -1.18
CA VAL A 16 1.86 10.31 -2.06
C VAL A 16 0.38 10.44 -1.74
N GLY A 17 0.01 11.13 -0.65
CA GLY A 17 -1.37 11.25 -0.24
C GLY A 17 -2.04 12.55 -0.66
N GLU A 18 -3.35 12.55 -0.55
CA GLU A 18 -4.23 13.66 -0.89
C GLU A 18 -5.01 14.15 0.34
N ARG A 19 -5.50 15.39 0.26
CA ARG A 19 -6.35 15.97 1.30
C ARG A 19 -7.61 15.11 1.48
N GLY A 20 -7.92 14.79 2.73
CA GLY A 20 -9.12 14.00 3.10
C GLY A 20 -8.84 12.52 3.31
N GLN A 21 -7.64 12.05 2.98
CA GLN A 21 -7.15 10.73 3.40
C GLN A 21 -6.68 10.75 4.87
N PRO A 22 -6.55 9.58 5.52
CA PRO A 22 -5.93 9.50 6.84
C PRO A 22 -4.50 10.06 6.86
N THR A 23 -4.02 10.50 8.02
CA THR A 23 -2.60 10.78 8.21
C THR A 23 -1.86 9.53 8.66
N LEU A 24 -0.62 9.38 8.25
CA LEU A 24 0.28 8.32 8.69
C LEU A 24 0.46 8.38 10.21
N GLU A 25 0.61 9.59 10.77
CA GLU A 25 0.71 9.78 12.22
C GLU A 25 -0.54 9.23 12.95
N SER A 26 -1.75 9.46 12.41
CA SER A 26 -2.98 8.91 13.01
C SER A 26 -3.12 7.40 12.82
N SER A 27 -2.42 6.80 11.85
CA SER A 27 -2.48 5.37 11.55
C SER A 27 -1.45 4.55 12.33
N ARG A 28 -0.44 5.18 12.91
CA ARG A 28 0.65 4.53 13.66
C ARG A 28 0.13 3.72 14.85
N GLY A 29 0.72 2.52 15.04
CA GLY A 29 0.47 1.66 16.19
C GLY A 29 -0.89 0.95 16.20
N LYS A 30 -1.67 1.03 15.11
CA LYS A 30 -3.03 0.47 15.06
C LYS A 30 -3.07 -0.99 14.63
N PHE A 31 -2.12 -1.44 13.82
CA PHE A 31 -2.10 -2.81 13.34
C PHE A 31 -1.50 -3.76 14.38
N THR A 32 -2.25 -4.82 14.70
CA THR A 32 -1.87 -5.86 15.66
C THR A 32 -1.90 -7.27 15.05
N GLY A 33 -2.02 -7.37 13.72
CA GLY A 33 -2.08 -8.63 12.99
C GLY A 33 -0.70 -9.21 12.61
N PRO A 34 -0.68 -10.24 11.74
CA PRO A 34 0.54 -10.95 11.35
C PRO A 34 1.39 -10.16 10.35
N VAL A 35 2.22 -9.24 10.87
CA VAL A 35 3.17 -8.43 10.08
C VAL A 35 4.08 -9.30 9.22
N ASP A 36 4.56 -10.42 9.77
CA ASP A 36 5.44 -11.40 9.12
C ASP A 36 4.85 -12.03 7.86
N LYS A 37 3.52 -12.03 7.73
CA LYS A 37 2.81 -12.57 6.55
C LYS A 37 2.30 -11.47 5.64
N LEU A 38 1.76 -10.39 6.23
CA LEU A 38 1.15 -9.31 5.47
C LEU A 38 2.18 -8.51 4.68
N VAL A 39 3.32 -8.18 5.28
CA VAL A 39 4.32 -7.33 4.62
C VAL A 39 4.90 -8.01 3.36
N PRO A 40 5.28 -9.31 3.39
CA PRO A 40 5.66 -10.02 2.16
C PRO A 40 4.55 -10.07 1.11
N TYR A 41 3.29 -10.26 1.52
CA TYR A 41 2.13 -10.20 0.60
C TYR A 41 2.08 -8.84 -0.11
N LEU A 42 2.11 -7.74 0.65
CA LEU A 42 2.00 -6.40 0.08
C LEU A 42 3.18 -6.05 -0.84
N ARG A 43 4.40 -6.49 -0.50
CA ARG A 43 5.63 -6.25 -1.29
C ARG A 43 5.69 -7.08 -2.58
N SER A 44 5.07 -8.26 -2.60
CA SER A 44 5.09 -9.18 -3.75
C SER A 44 3.90 -9.00 -4.70
N ALA A 45 2.96 -8.10 -4.38
CA ALA A 45 1.79 -7.84 -5.20
C ALA A 45 2.16 -7.18 -6.53
N HIS A 46 1.23 -7.29 -7.49
CA HIS A 46 1.45 -6.85 -8.86
C HIS A 46 1.79 -5.35 -8.90
N PHE A 47 2.77 -5.02 -9.73
CA PHE A 47 3.28 -3.68 -9.89
C PHE A 47 2.51 -2.98 -11.01
N VAL A 48 1.92 -1.81 -10.74
CA VAL A 48 1.12 -1.04 -11.70
C VAL A 48 1.96 0.05 -12.38
N ALA A 49 2.74 0.80 -11.58
CA ALA A 49 3.52 1.93 -12.08
C ALA A 49 4.72 2.23 -11.16
N VAL A 50 5.77 2.83 -11.72
CA VAL A 50 6.91 3.41 -11.00
C VAL A 50 7.04 4.88 -11.37
N SER A 51 7.33 5.70 -10.37
CA SER A 51 7.77 7.07 -10.54
C SER A 51 9.29 7.14 -10.53
N GLY A 52 9.86 8.14 -11.22
CA GLY A 52 11.28 8.46 -11.11
C GLY A 52 11.69 9.04 -9.74
N SER A 53 10.73 9.27 -8.84
CA SER A 53 10.96 9.81 -7.50
C SER A 53 11.24 8.72 -6.46
N GLY A 54 12.06 9.06 -5.46
CA GLY A 54 12.22 8.27 -4.24
C GLY A 54 11.09 8.52 -3.25
N VAL A 55 10.83 7.57 -2.36
CA VAL A 55 9.98 7.72 -1.18
C VAL A 55 10.88 7.83 0.05
N HIS A 56 10.58 8.81 0.90
CA HIS A 56 11.24 9.00 2.18
C HIS A 56 10.33 8.56 3.33
N ASP A 57 10.93 8.19 4.45
CA ASP A 57 10.18 7.97 5.69
C ASP A 57 9.79 9.31 6.31
N ASP A 58 8.52 9.70 6.13
CA ASP A 58 8.01 10.99 6.59
C ASP A 58 7.86 11.12 8.12
N LEU A 59 7.89 10.01 8.86
CA LEU A 59 7.83 10.04 10.33
C LEU A 59 9.21 10.12 10.99
N ALA A 60 10.26 9.70 10.29
CA ALA A 60 11.62 9.79 10.79
C ALA A 60 12.15 11.25 10.72
N PRO A 61 12.81 11.76 11.79
CA PRO A 61 13.29 13.15 11.81
C PRO A 61 14.26 13.51 10.67
N ASP A 62 15.04 12.55 10.20
CA ASP A 62 16.05 12.69 9.14
C ASP A 62 15.53 12.33 7.75
N LYS A 63 14.25 11.92 7.63
CA LYS A 63 13.57 11.56 6.38
C LYS A 63 14.43 10.70 5.43
N PRO A 64 14.93 9.53 5.87
CA PRO A 64 15.76 8.68 5.05
C PRO A 64 14.99 8.18 3.82
N LEU A 65 15.71 8.00 2.71
CA LEU A 65 15.18 7.35 1.50
C LEU A 65 14.91 5.87 1.79
N ILE A 66 13.67 5.43 1.60
CA ILE A 66 13.23 4.04 1.87
C ILE A 66 12.98 3.22 0.60
N GLY A 67 12.97 3.85 -0.58
CA GLY A 67 12.87 3.15 -1.86
C GLY A 67 12.46 4.05 -3.01
N ALA A 68 12.25 3.45 -4.19
CA ALA A 68 11.61 4.11 -5.32
C ALA A 68 10.09 4.10 -5.13
N LEU A 69 9.42 5.17 -5.56
CA LEU A 69 7.95 5.21 -5.51
C LEU A 69 7.36 4.32 -6.60
N SER A 70 6.74 3.23 -6.18
CA SER A 70 5.87 2.41 -7.03
C SER A 70 4.48 2.23 -6.45
N ILE A 71 3.52 1.86 -7.31
CA ILE A 71 2.14 1.52 -6.96
C ILE A 71 1.93 0.02 -7.17
N HIS A 72 1.29 -0.63 -6.20
CA HIS A 72 1.04 -2.07 -6.18
C HIS A 72 -0.44 -2.38 -6.01
N THR A 73 -0.87 -3.54 -6.49
CA THR A 73 -2.25 -4.03 -6.37
C THR A 73 -2.33 -5.55 -6.30
N ASP A 74 -3.31 -6.05 -5.57
CA ASP A 74 -3.76 -7.46 -5.62
C ASP A 74 -5.01 -7.65 -6.50
N GLY A 75 -5.38 -6.62 -7.25
CA GLY A 75 -6.57 -6.60 -8.10
C GLY A 75 -7.85 -6.17 -7.39
N VAL A 76 -7.83 -5.94 -6.07
CA VAL A 76 -8.95 -5.35 -5.32
C VAL A 76 -8.51 -4.07 -4.61
N TRP A 77 -7.36 -4.11 -3.96
CA TRP A 77 -6.75 -3.00 -3.24
C TRP A 77 -5.59 -2.42 -4.04
N VAL A 78 -5.28 -1.15 -3.79
CA VAL A 78 -4.13 -0.44 -4.39
C VAL A 78 -3.42 0.36 -3.31
N TRP A 79 -2.08 0.35 -3.35
CA TRP A 79 -1.26 1.03 -2.35
C TRP A 79 0.11 1.46 -2.90
N PRO A 80 0.74 2.49 -2.32
CA PRO A 80 2.12 2.83 -2.62
C PRO A 80 3.10 1.85 -1.96
N SER A 81 4.29 1.72 -2.56
CA SER A 81 5.44 0.96 -2.05
C SER A 81 5.90 1.33 -0.65
N SER A 82 5.53 2.52 -0.16
CA SER A 82 5.78 2.97 1.21
C SER A 82 4.84 2.32 2.23
N TYR A 83 3.65 1.87 1.84
CA TYR A 83 2.68 1.30 2.77
C TYR A 83 3.17 0.03 3.49
N PRO A 84 3.77 -0.98 2.82
CA PRO A 84 4.35 -2.13 3.51
C PRO A 84 5.45 -1.74 4.51
N TYR A 85 6.25 -0.72 4.19
CA TYR A 85 7.26 -0.19 5.10
C TYR A 85 6.61 0.41 6.35
N TYR A 86 5.56 1.21 6.20
CA TYR A 86 4.85 1.80 7.33
C TYR A 86 4.11 0.76 8.19
N VAL A 87 3.59 -0.32 7.58
CA VAL A 87 3.03 -1.46 8.34
C VAL A 87 4.12 -2.17 9.13
N GLU A 88 5.29 -2.43 8.53
CA GLU A 88 6.41 -3.12 9.18
C GLU A 88 7.04 -2.31 10.31
N THR A 89 7.32 -1.03 10.06
CA THR A 89 8.08 -0.15 10.95
C THR A 89 7.19 0.51 12.01
N TYR A 90 5.98 0.89 11.64
CA TYR A 90 5.10 1.73 12.48
C TYR A 90 3.78 1.08 12.82
N GLN A 91 3.56 -0.17 12.43
CA GLN A 91 2.29 -0.88 12.66
C GLN A 91 1.11 -0.03 12.15
N ALA A 92 1.31 0.60 10.99
CA ALA A 92 0.31 1.46 10.38
C ALA A 92 -0.99 0.68 10.12
N ASP A 93 -2.13 1.36 10.26
CA ASP A 93 -3.46 0.77 10.16
C ASP A 93 -3.67 -0.08 8.90
N VAL A 94 -4.33 -1.23 9.06
CA VAL A 94 -4.63 -2.19 7.99
C VAL A 94 -6.13 -2.49 8.02
N PRO A 95 -6.86 -2.18 6.94
CA PRO A 95 -8.27 -2.53 6.83
C PRO A 95 -8.49 -4.04 7.02
N VAL A 96 -9.47 -4.39 7.86
CA VAL A 96 -9.81 -5.80 8.15
C VAL A 96 -10.12 -6.57 6.85
N GLU A 97 -10.85 -5.95 5.93
CA GLU A 97 -11.17 -6.54 4.61
C GLU A 97 -9.93 -6.85 3.77
N LEU A 98 -8.87 -6.02 3.84
CA LEU A 98 -7.61 -6.30 3.15
C LEU A 98 -6.91 -7.50 3.78
N LEU A 99 -6.88 -7.55 5.12
CA LEU A 99 -6.25 -8.63 5.86
C LEU A 99 -6.94 -9.98 5.60
N GLU A 100 -8.27 -9.99 5.61
CA GLU A 100 -9.09 -11.16 5.30
C GLU A 100 -8.86 -11.63 3.87
N LEU A 101 -8.79 -10.71 2.89
CA LEU A 101 -8.51 -11.04 1.51
C LEU A 101 -7.10 -11.66 1.35
N ALA A 102 -6.08 -11.02 1.91
CA ALA A 102 -4.71 -11.54 1.88
C ALA A 102 -4.60 -12.94 2.51
N SER A 103 -5.30 -13.14 3.63
CA SER A 103 -5.40 -14.45 4.29
C SER A 103 -6.11 -15.49 3.41
N SER A 104 -7.19 -15.10 2.72
CA SER A 104 -7.92 -15.99 1.79
C SER A 104 -7.06 -16.44 0.61
N TYR A 105 -6.11 -15.60 0.18
CA TYR A 105 -5.08 -15.93 -0.80
C TYR A 105 -3.87 -16.67 -0.22
N ARG A 106 -3.94 -17.11 1.04
CA ARG A 106 -2.85 -17.77 1.76
C ARG A 106 -1.57 -16.94 1.75
N TRP A 107 -1.72 -15.61 1.82
CA TRP A 107 -0.63 -14.63 1.87
C TRP A 107 0.23 -14.61 0.60
N VAL A 108 -0.32 -15.08 -0.53
CA VAL A 108 0.32 -15.01 -1.85
C VAL A 108 -0.60 -14.21 -2.78
N PRO A 109 -0.20 -13.02 -3.24
CA PRO A 109 -1.02 -12.22 -4.15
C PRO A 109 -1.39 -12.99 -5.42
N PRO A 110 -2.59 -12.76 -5.98
CA PRO A 110 -2.98 -13.38 -7.23
C PRO A 110 -2.05 -12.90 -8.36
N LYS A 111 -1.78 -13.80 -9.31
CA LYS A 111 -1.08 -13.41 -10.54
C LYS A 111 -2.03 -12.62 -11.43
N ILE A 112 -1.66 -11.38 -11.72
CA ILE A 112 -2.34 -10.52 -12.66
C ILE A 112 -1.53 -10.51 -13.95
N PRO A 113 -2.17 -10.61 -15.13
CA PRO A 113 -1.48 -10.45 -16.42
C PRO A 113 -0.75 -9.11 -16.52
N ASP A 114 0.44 -9.12 -17.13
CA ASP A 114 1.26 -7.89 -17.29
C ASP A 114 0.60 -6.86 -18.23
N ASP A 115 -0.36 -7.28 -19.05
CA ASP A 115 -1.14 -6.43 -19.95
C ASP A 115 -2.48 -5.98 -19.34
N ALA A 116 -2.70 -6.21 -18.04
CA ALA A 116 -3.90 -5.76 -17.36
C ALA A 116 -3.96 -4.22 -17.31
N ASP A 117 -5.07 -3.67 -17.79
CA ASP A 117 -5.35 -2.24 -17.75
C ASP A 117 -5.96 -1.84 -16.38
N PHE A 118 -5.33 -0.87 -15.73
CA PHE A 118 -5.75 -0.32 -14.45
C PHE A 118 -6.20 1.14 -14.52
N ASP A 119 -6.07 1.82 -15.66
CA ASP A 119 -6.28 3.26 -15.78
C ASP A 119 -7.71 3.64 -15.35
N GLU A 120 -8.71 2.90 -15.85
CA GLU A 120 -10.11 3.11 -15.45
C GLU A 120 -10.44 2.61 -14.04
N ARG A 121 -9.52 1.89 -13.38
CA ARG A 121 -9.72 1.25 -12.07
C ARG A 121 -9.11 2.06 -10.93
N MET A 122 -8.15 2.94 -11.22
CA MET A 122 -7.53 3.81 -10.23
C MET A 122 -8.58 4.72 -9.55
N PRO A 123 -8.48 4.93 -8.23
CA PRO A 123 -9.48 5.68 -7.46
C PRO A 123 -9.28 7.21 -7.47
N PHE A 124 -8.28 7.72 -8.19
CA PHE A 124 -7.92 9.13 -8.34
C PHE A 124 -7.66 9.45 -9.82
#